data_AF-A0A8T4WNE3-F1
#
_entry.id   AF-A0A8T4WNE3-F1
#
_cell.length_a   1.000
_cell.length_b   1.000
_cell.length_c   1.000
_cell.angle_alpha   90.00
_cell.angle_beta   90.00
_cell.angle_gamma   90.00
#
_symmetry.space_group_name_H-M   'P 1'
#
loop_
_entity.id
_entity.type
_entity.pdbx_description
1 polymer ?
#
loop_
_entity_poly.entity_id
_entity_poly.type
_entity_poly.pdbx_seq_one_letter_code
_entity_poly.pdbx_strand_id
1 'polypeptide(L)'
;MNRKSATIVIILIVTVAGAGIYFLYRPGPYVPPTYEESINAGDFVIQEIHPFADNVSDEFVEIQYRVNQSYNLDSWGITNFKSEPIALPEINGLDHLAIITIFTGTGTTDSDASDGRSIIYLNITSEMFNDTSGEIAILDESNKVIDYIRYGNIGNTERDVFWDASDEGIPSIAQNTSAQLFGPDVDSSDNWEHAPPTPEALNTLPTTSQDGIPIVLVNGIDSILTGEIVVEAGPQVVRRYPGVNLSICREIHEMVDFTMHLLLDEDYIGPERAADEKLYVDIAQGNKNYSTGRVSSRGRIRIWIGQNASKTELKATVEHEVAHMFQLAYRPRNGDSQRHYGYPADTNNWWNEGFADYWGIESAKRNYNKTTEEVHRAHQATGGPNWFDHGHDTNTTIFSNWSAKAGWDRYQMAYQFMKFLMEEYGEENVSAIYHAIWYDTPTSADNVNAREALEATLNKTLDEILAEFYLWKIVDREDGDIPESKIHFNITISDDNPSESINETAWTGGAIVQRVVTNGSHPIQIRFGGDTENWTAVIILKLVGGETTNVTLGLNESIVLSPTEVEEVMIIKIRGVDDTGEGITFRAYQDIEEG
;
A
#
# COMPACT_ATOMS: atom_id res chain seq x y z
N MET A 1 -14.42 -83.23 38.41
CA MET A 1 -14.41 -82.90 36.96
C MET A 1 -13.29 -83.68 36.28
N ASN A 2 -13.57 -84.45 35.23
CA ASN A 2 -12.55 -85.22 34.50
C ASN A 2 -11.54 -84.24 33.87
N ARG A 3 -10.22 -84.50 33.96
CA ARG A 3 -9.17 -83.60 33.44
C ARG A 3 -9.40 -83.20 31.99
N LYS A 4 -9.97 -84.10 31.17
CA LYS A 4 -10.35 -83.80 29.78
C LYS A 4 -11.46 -82.76 29.64
N SER A 5 -12.45 -82.78 30.54
CA SER A 5 -13.57 -81.82 30.54
C SER A 5 -13.11 -80.43 30.98
N ALA A 6 -12.15 -80.33 31.90
CA ALA A 6 -11.58 -79.05 32.32
C ALA A 6 -10.77 -78.38 31.20
N THR A 7 -9.97 -79.15 30.47
CA THR A 7 -9.19 -78.65 29.33
C THR A 7 -10.08 -78.14 28.20
N ILE A 8 -11.18 -78.84 27.88
CA ILE A 8 -12.12 -78.40 26.84
C ILE A 8 -12.79 -77.08 27.23
N VAL A 9 -13.21 -76.94 28.49
CA VAL A 9 -13.84 -75.69 28.97
C VAL A 9 -12.85 -74.52 28.95
N ILE A 10 -11.59 -74.74 29.31
CA ILE A 10 -10.55 -73.69 29.26
C ILE A 10 -10.28 -73.25 27.81
N ILE A 11 -10.15 -74.21 26.87
CA ILE A 11 -9.97 -73.87 25.45
C ILE A 11 -11.19 -73.08 24.95
N LEU A 12 -12.40 -73.49 25.29
CA LEU A 12 -13.61 -72.77 24.87
C LEU A 12 -13.66 -71.35 25.41
N ILE A 13 -13.28 -71.14 26.68
CA ILE A 13 -13.22 -69.80 27.29
C ILE A 13 -12.14 -68.95 26.62
N VAL A 14 -10.97 -69.50 26.33
CA VAL A 14 -9.88 -68.78 25.66
C VAL A 14 -10.25 -68.43 24.21
N THR A 15 -10.93 -69.33 23.49
CA THR A 15 -11.38 -69.06 22.11
C THR A 15 -12.51 -68.04 22.07
N VAL A 16 -13.48 -68.11 23.00
CA VAL A 16 -14.58 -67.15 23.07
C VAL A 16 -14.10 -65.78 23.57
N ALA A 17 -13.17 -65.74 24.53
CA ALA A 17 -12.53 -64.50 24.97
C ALA A 17 -11.63 -63.91 23.86
N GLY A 18 -10.87 -64.75 23.15
CA GLY A 18 -10.06 -64.33 22.01
C GLY A 18 -10.89 -63.80 20.84
N ALA A 19 -12.01 -64.44 20.52
CA ALA A 19 -12.95 -63.95 19.51
C ALA A 19 -13.66 -62.67 19.98
N GLY A 20 -14.06 -62.57 21.25
CA GLY A 20 -14.66 -61.38 21.83
C GLY A 20 -13.73 -60.16 21.80
N ILE A 21 -12.45 -60.36 22.14
CA ILE A 21 -11.40 -59.32 22.06
C ILE A 21 -11.14 -58.93 20.60
N TYR A 22 -11.10 -59.90 19.67
CA TYR A 22 -10.94 -59.64 18.23
C TYR A 22 -12.10 -58.79 17.66
N PHE A 23 -13.34 -59.00 18.12
CA PHE A 23 -14.49 -58.20 17.68
C PHE A 23 -14.60 -56.83 18.39
N LEU A 24 -14.08 -56.70 19.61
CA LEU A 24 -14.01 -55.42 20.34
C LEU A 24 -12.92 -54.48 19.82
N TYR A 25 -11.83 -55.03 19.26
CA TYR A 25 -10.72 -54.27 18.66
C TYR A 25 -10.77 -54.21 17.14
N ARG A 26 -11.85 -54.71 16.51
CA ARG A 26 -12.05 -54.46 15.09
C ARG A 26 -12.44 -52.99 14.96
N PRO A 27 -11.70 -52.15 14.20
CA PRO A 27 -12.22 -50.86 13.81
C PRO A 27 -13.62 -51.08 13.20
N GLY A 28 -14.55 -50.18 13.53
CA GLY A 28 -15.91 -50.24 12.99
C GLY A 28 -15.91 -50.37 11.47
N PRO A 29 -17.01 -50.81 10.84
CA PRO A 29 -17.07 -50.82 9.39
C PRO A 29 -16.71 -49.44 8.86
N TYR A 30 -15.72 -49.40 7.97
CA TYR A 30 -15.34 -48.21 7.21
C TYR A 30 -16.60 -47.49 6.73
N VAL A 31 -16.79 -46.25 7.20
CA VAL A 31 -17.81 -45.35 6.67
C VAL A 31 -17.09 -44.46 5.67
N PRO A 32 -17.30 -44.64 4.36
CA PRO A 32 -16.68 -43.77 3.37
C PRO A 32 -17.14 -42.32 3.59
N PRO A 33 -16.32 -41.33 3.20
CA PRO A 33 -16.74 -39.94 3.13
C PRO A 33 -18.07 -39.82 2.40
N THR A 34 -18.98 -39.00 2.93
CA THR A 34 -20.21 -38.68 2.20
C THR A 34 -19.91 -37.61 1.17
N TYR A 35 -20.47 -37.73 -0.04
CA TYR A 35 -20.44 -36.64 -1.03
C TYR A 35 -21.47 -35.54 -0.71
N GLU A 36 -21.60 -35.24 0.58
CA GLU A 36 -22.42 -34.16 1.12
C GLU A 36 -21.48 -33.15 1.79
N GLU A 37 -21.80 -31.89 1.60
CA GLU A 37 -21.13 -30.78 2.26
C GLU A 37 -21.50 -30.72 3.75
N SER A 38 -20.51 -30.40 4.59
CA SER A 38 -20.68 -30.20 6.03
C SER A 38 -21.42 -28.89 6.30
N ILE A 39 -22.05 -28.79 7.47
CA ILE A 39 -22.58 -27.52 7.97
C ILE A 39 -21.48 -26.50 8.28
N ASN A 40 -20.24 -26.97 8.44
CA ASN A 40 -19.06 -26.15 8.70
C ASN A 40 -18.32 -25.78 7.40
N ALA A 41 -18.86 -26.12 6.23
CA ALA A 41 -18.24 -25.74 4.97
C ALA A 41 -18.16 -24.21 4.84
N GLY A 42 -16.99 -23.74 4.41
CA GLY A 42 -16.65 -22.33 4.40
C GLY A 42 -16.24 -21.74 5.77
N ASP A 43 -16.43 -22.43 6.89
CA ASP A 43 -15.85 -21.99 8.16
C ASP A 43 -14.35 -22.32 8.24
N PHE A 44 -13.92 -23.33 7.50
CA PHE A 44 -12.54 -23.80 7.38
C PHE A 44 -12.16 -23.95 5.91
N VAL A 45 -10.95 -23.53 5.56
CA VAL A 45 -10.43 -23.56 4.18
C VAL A 45 -9.01 -24.10 4.16
N ILE A 46 -8.73 -25.03 3.26
CA ILE A 46 -7.39 -25.48 2.92
C ILE A 46 -6.72 -24.31 2.20
N GLN A 47 -5.67 -23.74 2.80
CA GLN A 47 -4.99 -22.56 2.26
C GLN A 47 -3.61 -22.86 1.66
N GLU A 48 -3.01 -24.00 2.02
CA GLU A 48 -1.74 -24.44 1.45
C GLU A 48 -1.63 -25.97 1.48
N ILE A 49 -1.06 -26.55 0.42
CA ILE A 49 -0.64 -27.95 0.40
C ILE A 49 0.78 -28.13 -0.11
N HIS A 50 1.55 -28.97 0.59
CA HIS A 50 2.88 -29.41 0.20
C HIS A 50 2.88 -30.94 0.07
N PRO A 51 2.36 -31.49 -1.04
CA PRO A 51 2.18 -32.93 -1.17
C PRO A 51 3.43 -33.68 -1.64
N PHE A 52 4.43 -32.98 -2.21
CA PHE A 52 5.60 -33.60 -2.85
C PHE A 52 6.93 -33.10 -2.25
N ALA A 53 7.17 -33.47 -1.00
CA ALA A 53 8.36 -33.13 -0.24
C ALA A 53 9.44 -34.23 -0.33
N ASP A 54 10.72 -33.86 -0.17
CA ASP A 54 11.84 -34.83 -0.10
C ASP A 54 11.72 -35.82 1.07
N ASN A 55 10.96 -35.45 2.11
CA ASN A 55 10.69 -36.27 3.27
C ASN A 55 9.20 -36.19 3.60
N VAL A 56 8.59 -37.34 3.89
CA VAL A 56 7.19 -37.44 4.37
C VAL A 56 6.93 -36.55 5.59
N SER A 57 7.95 -36.26 6.41
CA SER A 57 7.81 -35.36 7.56
C SER A 57 7.63 -33.88 7.19
N ASP A 58 7.92 -33.52 5.94
CA ASP A 58 7.77 -32.17 5.40
C ASP A 58 6.52 -32.05 4.52
N GLU A 59 5.80 -33.16 4.23
CA GLU A 59 4.49 -33.12 3.58
C GLU A 59 3.45 -32.54 4.56
N PHE A 60 2.68 -31.55 4.11
CA PHE A 60 1.61 -30.98 4.93
C PHE A 60 0.41 -30.50 4.12
N VAL A 61 -0.71 -30.35 4.85
CA VAL A 61 -1.84 -29.51 4.46
C VAL A 61 -2.06 -28.48 5.54
N GLU A 62 -2.42 -27.26 5.16
CA GLU A 62 -2.71 -26.18 6.07
C GLU A 62 -4.16 -25.72 5.92
N ILE A 63 -4.84 -25.60 7.05
CA ILE A 63 -6.25 -25.21 7.14
C ILE A 63 -6.34 -23.90 7.90
N GLN A 64 -7.11 -22.96 7.37
CA GLN A 64 -7.48 -21.73 8.04
C GLN A 64 -8.88 -21.82 8.64
N TYR A 65 -9.02 -21.40 9.89
CA TYR A 65 -10.33 -21.18 10.52
C TYR A 65 -10.79 -19.73 10.34
N ARG A 66 -11.93 -19.50 9.68
CA ARG A 66 -12.39 -18.16 9.25
C ARG A 66 -13.43 -17.52 10.16
N VAL A 67 -13.99 -18.24 11.13
CA VAL A 67 -15.13 -17.74 11.91
C VAL A 67 -14.69 -16.97 13.14
N ASN A 68 -15.37 -15.85 13.40
CA ASN A 68 -15.16 -15.03 14.60
C ASN A 68 -15.90 -15.61 15.82
N GLN A 69 -15.59 -16.85 16.17
CA GLN A 69 -16.11 -17.52 17.37
C GLN A 69 -15.08 -18.53 17.88
N SER A 70 -15.00 -18.72 19.18
CA SER A 70 -14.14 -19.78 19.72
C SER A 70 -14.70 -21.16 19.37
N TYR A 71 -13.83 -22.06 18.93
CA TYR A 71 -14.20 -23.41 18.50
C TYR A 71 -13.16 -24.43 18.96
N ASN A 72 -13.60 -25.67 19.18
CA ASN A 72 -12.73 -26.81 19.42
C ASN A 72 -13.07 -27.87 18.37
N LEU A 73 -12.06 -28.39 17.68
CA LEU A 73 -12.24 -29.50 16.76
C LEU A 73 -12.20 -30.80 17.54
N ASP A 74 -13.18 -31.66 17.33
CA ASP A 74 -13.22 -33.01 17.87
C ASP A 74 -13.73 -33.96 16.79
N SER A 75 -13.11 -35.13 16.69
CA SER A 75 -13.54 -36.23 15.82
C SER A 75 -13.55 -35.92 14.31
N TRP A 76 -12.77 -34.93 13.87
CA TRP A 76 -12.58 -34.62 12.45
C TRP A 76 -11.61 -35.58 11.78
N GLY A 77 -11.58 -35.57 10.46
CA GLY A 77 -10.69 -36.42 9.66
C GLY A 77 -10.09 -35.73 8.46
N ILE A 78 -9.03 -36.33 7.92
CA ILE A 78 -8.43 -35.96 6.64
C ILE A 78 -8.38 -37.18 5.72
N THR A 79 -8.66 -36.99 4.44
CA THR A 79 -8.64 -38.07 3.46
C THR A 79 -8.06 -37.64 2.11
N ASN A 80 -7.49 -38.61 1.40
CA ASN A 80 -7.11 -38.51 -0.01
C ASN A 80 -8.05 -39.32 -0.93
N PHE A 81 -9.15 -39.85 -0.38
CA PHE A 81 -10.12 -40.76 -1.01
C PHE A 81 -9.55 -42.10 -1.54
N LYS A 82 -8.24 -42.34 -1.43
CA LYS A 82 -7.55 -43.59 -1.81
C LYS A 82 -7.47 -44.57 -0.63
N SER A 83 -7.43 -44.06 0.60
CA SER A 83 -7.38 -44.85 1.85
C SER A 83 -8.48 -44.45 2.83
N GLU A 84 -8.58 -45.16 3.95
CA GLU A 84 -9.47 -44.75 5.05
C GLU A 84 -9.08 -43.34 5.56
N PRO A 85 -10.05 -42.47 5.88
CA PRO A 85 -9.76 -41.19 6.52
C PRO A 85 -8.95 -41.37 7.80
N ILE A 86 -8.04 -40.44 8.02
CA ILE A 86 -7.20 -40.40 9.20
C ILE A 86 -7.84 -39.42 10.17
N ALA A 87 -8.15 -39.90 11.37
CA ALA A 87 -8.72 -39.06 12.41
C ALA A 87 -7.69 -38.03 12.89
N LEU A 88 -8.12 -36.78 13.00
CA LEU A 88 -7.36 -35.71 13.62
C LEU A 88 -7.54 -35.75 15.14
N PRO A 89 -6.52 -35.38 15.92
CA PRO A 89 -6.69 -35.21 17.36
C PRO A 89 -7.63 -34.04 17.66
N GLU A 90 -8.10 -33.99 18.90
CA GLU A 90 -8.84 -32.81 19.39
C GLU A 90 -7.94 -31.57 19.35
N ILE A 91 -8.40 -30.48 18.75
CA ILE A 91 -7.70 -29.19 18.68
C ILE A 91 -8.51 -28.18 19.48
N ASN A 92 -7.87 -27.60 20.49
CA ASN A 92 -8.52 -26.72 21.45
C ASN A 92 -8.13 -25.26 21.21
N GLY A 93 -9.03 -24.34 21.57
CA GLY A 93 -8.70 -22.91 21.61
C GLY A 93 -8.57 -22.27 20.24
N LEU A 94 -9.24 -22.80 19.20
CA LEU A 94 -9.32 -22.09 17.93
C LEU A 94 -10.11 -20.81 18.13
N ASP A 95 -9.52 -19.72 17.67
CA ASP A 95 -10.16 -18.43 17.58
C ASP A 95 -10.01 -17.91 16.15
N HIS A 96 -10.67 -16.80 15.85
CA HIS A 96 -10.72 -16.19 14.55
C HIS A 96 -9.34 -16.18 13.84
N LEU A 97 -9.30 -16.72 12.63
CA LEU A 97 -8.13 -16.79 11.74
C LEU A 97 -7.06 -17.80 12.14
N ALA A 98 -7.28 -18.67 13.12
CA ALA A 98 -6.31 -19.68 13.50
C ALA A 98 -5.88 -20.55 12.31
N ILE A 99 -4.60 -20.92 12.29
CA ILE A 99 -4.01 -21.77 11.25
C ILE A 99 -3.73 -23.15 11.84
N ILE A 100 -4.12 -24.20 11.15
CA ILE A 100 -3.87 -25.59 11.56
C ILE A 100 -3.01 -26.24 10.49
N THR A 101 -1.77 -26.54 10.82
CA THR A 101 -0.83 -27.19 9.90
C THR A 101 -0.74 -28.68 10.24
N ILE A 102 -1.14 -29.54 9.31
CA ILE A 102 -1.18 -31.00 9.48
C ILE A 102 -0.06 -31.62 8.65
N PHE A 103 1.00 -32.06 9.32
CA PHE A 103 2.10 -32.81 8.73
C PHE A 103 1.80 -34.30 8.68
N THR A 104 2.11 -34.96 7.57
CA THR A 104 1.84 -36.40 7.42
C THR A 104 2.83 -37.25 8.22
N GLY A 105 4.10 -36.83 8.30
CA GLY A 105 5.15 -37.57 8.99
C GLY A 105 5.15 -37.45 10.52
N THR A 106 6.32 -37.70 11.12
CA THR A 106 6.48 -37.79 12.58
C THR A 106 6.95 -36.47 13.19
N GLY A 107 6.41 -36.11 14.34
CA GLY A 107 6.83 -34.91 15.07
C GLY A 107 6.11 -34.77 16.41
N THR A 108 6.09 -33.55 16.94
CA THR A 108 5.40 -33.24 18.20
C THR A 108 4.14 -32.46 17.89
N THR A 109 3.00 -33.08 18.14
CA THR A 109 1.70 -32.41 17.99
C THR A 109 1.53 -31.33 19.05
N ASP A 110 1.20 -30.13 18.61
CA ASP A 110 0.69 -29.02 19.39
C ASP A 110 -0.80 -28.80 19.03
N SER A 111 -1.68 -29.26 19.90
CA SER A 111 -3.13 -29.19 19.72
C SER A 111 -3.78 -27.97 20.39
N ASP A 112 -2.98 -27.03 20.92
CA ASP A 112 -3.47 -25.80 21.53
C ASP A 112 -3.33 -24.64 20.56
N ALA A 113 -4.44 -24.23 19.95
CA ALA A 113 -4.49 -23.14 18.99
C ALA A 113 -4.67 -21.75 19.60
N SER A 114 -4.53 -21.61 20.93
CA SER A 114 -4.77 -20.35 21.64
C SER A 114 -3.81 -19.22 21.27
N ASP A 115 -2.66 -19.54 20.65
CA ASP A 115 -1.71 -18.56 20.09
C ASP A 115 -1.99 -18.26 18.59
N GLY A 116 -3.10 -18.77 18.07
CA GLY A 116 -3.55 -18.59 16.68
C GLY A 116 -2.98 -19.61 15.70
N ARG A 117 -2.32 -20.68 16.18
CA ARG A 117 -1.79 -21.76 15.34
C ARG A 117 -1.81 -23.12 16.04
N SER A 118 -1.94 -24.21 15.30
CA SER A 118 -1.80 -25.58 15.80
C SER A 118 -1.03 -26.42 14.80
N ILE A 119 -0.19 -27.34 15.30
CA ILE A 119 0.65 -28.22 14.49
C ILE A 119 0.32 -29.66 14.80
N ILE A 120 -0.14 -30.42 13.81
CA ILE A 120 -0.54 -31.82 13.98
C ILE A 120 0.38 -32.72 13.20
N TYR A 121 0.93 -33.76 13.83
CA TYR A 121 1.67 -34.81 13.14
C TYR A 121 0.86 -36.11 13.09
N LEU A 122 0.57 -36.61 11.90
CA LEU A 122 -0.19 -37.84 11.69
C LEU A 122 0.65 -39.11 11.97
N ASN A 123 1.97 -38.98 12.08
CA ASN A 123 2.92 -40.07 12.34
C ASN A 123 2.86 -41.21 11.30
N ILE A 124 2.57 -40.85 10.05
CA ILE A 124 2.58 -41.77 8.92
C ILE A 124 4.02 -41.87 8.40
N THR A 125 4.41 -43.03 7.90
CA THR A 125 5.78 -43.30 7.39
C THR A 125 5.84 -43.45 5.87
N SER A 126 4.69 -43.32 5.22
CA SER A 126 4.50 -43.40 3.77
C SER A 126 3.76 -42.15 3.30
N GLU A 127 4.10 -41.67 2.10
CA GLU A 127 3.47 -40.53 1.45
C GLU A 127 1.94 -40.68 1.44
N MET A 128 1.23 -39.69 1.98
CA MET A 128 -0.24 -39.72 2.04
C MET A 128 -0.84 -39.09 0.78
N PHE A 129 -0.25 -37.99 0.32
CA PHE A 129 -0.77 -37.20 -0.80
C PHE A 129 -0.21 -37.67 -2.16
N ASN A 130 0.22 -38.92 -2.24
CA ASN A 130 1.13 -39.45 -3.26
C ASN A 130 0.79 -39.11 -4.74
N ASP A 131 1.80 -38.49 -5.35
CA ASP A 131 2.11 -38.14 -6.75
C ASP A 131 1.59 -36.80 -7.30
N THR A 132 2.13 -36.40 -8.47
CA THR A 132 1.84 -35.13 -9.19
C THR A 132 0.37 -34.80 -9.43
N SER A 133 -0.55 -35.70 -9.05
CA SER A 133 -1.99 -35.48 -8.99
C SER A 133 -2.65 -36.19 -7.81
N GLY A 134 -3.67 -35.54 -7.24
CA GLY A 134 -4.37 -36.04 -6.06
C GLY A 134 -5.58 -35.22 -5.66
N GLU A 135 -6.24 -35.70 -4.62
CA GLU A 135 -7.42 -35.12 -4.00
C GLU A 135 -7.14 -35.05 -2.49
N ILE A 136 -7.56 -33.98 -1.82
CA ILE A 136 -7.46 -33.83 -0.38
C ILE A 136 -8.77 -33.24 0.11
N ALA A 137 -9.34 -33.82 1.18
CA ALA A 137 -10.50 -33.25 1.85
C ALA A 137 -10.36 -33.31 3.36
N ILE A 138 -10.93 -32.29 4.00
CA ILE A 138 -11.16 -32.25 5.45
C ILE A 138 -12.59 -32.69 5.72
N LEU A 139 -12.77 -33.54 6.72
CA LEU A 139 -14.03 -34.17 7.08
C LEU A 139 -14.47 -33.78 8.48
N ASP A 140 -15.77 -33.57 8.66
CA ASP A 140 -16.37 -33.40 9.98
C ASP A 140 -16.58 -34.74 10.72
N GLU A 141 -17.15 -34.68 11.92
CA GLU A 141 -17.44 -35.85 12.75
C GLU A 141 -18.45 -36.85 12.14
N SER A 142 -19.19 -36.41 11.11
CA SER A 142 -20.14 -37.22 10.36
C SER A 142 -19.57 -37.71 9.01
N ASN A 143 -18.27 -37.53 8.77
CA ASN A 143 -17.58 -37.79 7.50
C ASN A 143 -18.13 -36.98 6.31
N LYS A 144 -18.71 -35.79 6.55
CA LYS A 144 -19.07 -34.84 5.50
C LYS A 144 -17.89 -33.97 5.15
N VAL A 145 -17.80 -33.55 3.89
CA VAL A 145 -16.70 -32.73 3.38
C VAL A 145 -16.87 -31.30 3.87
N ILE A 146 -15.86 -30.79 4.56
CA ILE A 146 -15.79 -29.39 5.03
C ILE A 146 -15.15 -28.53 3.94
N ASP A 147 -14.03 -29.02 3.41
CA ASP A 147 -13.34 -28.41 2.29
C ASP A 147 -12.61 -29.50 1.48
N TYR A 148 -12.43 -29.23 0.20
CA TYR A 148 -11.92 -30.14 -0.80
C TYR A 148 -11.05 -29.40 -1.80
N ILE A 149 -9.92 -30.00 -2.14
CA ILE A 149 -9.10 -29.56 -3.26
C ILE A 149 -8.70 -30.75 -4.13
N ARG A 150 -8.41 -30.45 -5.39
CA ARG A 150 -7.74 -31.38 -6.30
C ARG A 150 -6.58 -30.70 -7.02
N TYR A 151 -5.56 -31.47 -7.33
CA TYR A 151 -4.39 -31.00 -8.05
C TYR A 151 -3.88 -32.05 -9.04
N GLY A 152 -3.16 -31.58 -10.05
CA GLY A 152 -2.78 -32.35 -11.21
C GLY A 152 -3.98 -32.91 -11.98
N ASN A 153 -3.70 -33.72 -13.00
CA ASN A 153 -4.77 -34.35 -13.77
C ASN A 153 -5.28 -35.62 -13.07
N ILE A 154 -6.45 -35.52 -12.43
CA ILE A 154 -7.16 -36.66 -11.83
C ILE A 154 -8.36 -37.13 -12.66
N GLY A 155 -8.72 -36.41 -13.73
CA GLY A 155 -9.92 -36.63 -14.52
C GLY A 155 -11.21 -36.32 -13.75
N ASN A 156 -12.37 -36.62 -14.37
CA ASN A 156 -13.66 -36.40 -13.74
C ASN A 156 -13.91 -37.42 -12.62
N THR A 157 -14.41 -36.94 -11.50
CA THR A 157 -14.69 -37.77 -10.32
C THR A 157 -16.11 -37.56 -9.80
N GLU A 158 -16.58 -38.47 -8.93
CA GLU A 158 -17.86 -38.29 -8.24
C GLU A 158 -17.85 -37.08 -7.27
N ARG A 159 -16.67 -36.49 -7.00
CA ARG A 159 -16.44 -35.37 -6.07
C ARG A 159 -16.38 -34.02 -6.76
N ASP A 160 -16.57 -33.98 -8.08
CA ASP A 160 -16.74 -32.75 -8.88
C ASP A 160 -18.02 -31.96 -8.51
N VAL A 161 -18.71 -32.34 -7.43
CA VAL A 161 -19.82 -31.59 -6.81
C VAL A 161 -19.33 -30.48 -5.88
N PHE A 162 -18.08 -30.57 -5.40
CA PHE A 162 -17.50 -29.61 -4.46
C PHE A 162 -16.71 -28.49 -5.15
N TRP A 163 -16.22 -28.73 -6.37
CA TRP A 163 -15.50 -27.78 -7.21
C TRP A 163 -16.16 -27.66 -8.58
N ASP A 164 -15.86 -26.62 -9.35
CA ASP A 164 -16.35 -26.49 -10.72
C ASP A 164 -15.97 -27.74 -11.54
N ALA A 165 -16.96 -28.48 -12.04
CA ALA A 165 -16.74 -29.70 -12.82
C ALA A 165 -15.98 -29.48 -14.14
N SER A 166 -15.86 -28.24 -14.61
CA SER A 166 -15.08 -27.86 -15.79
C SER A 166 -13.65 -27.43 -15.49
N ASP A 167 -13.33 -27.16 -14.23
CA ASP A 167 -11.97 -26.88 -13.77
C ASP A 167 -11.16 -28.19 -13.70
N GLU A 168 -9.89 -28.21 -14.08
CA GLU A 168 -9.07 -29.44 -14.08
C GLU A 168 -8.37 -29.70 -12.73
N GLY A 169 -8.47 -28.78 -11.79
CA GLY A 169 -7.73 -28.77 -10.54
C GLY A 169 -6.53 -27.83 -10.60
N ILE A 170 -5.89 -27.61 -9.44
CA ILE A 170 -4.61 -26.92 -9.35
C ILE A 170 -3.60 -27.65 -10.25
N PRO A 171 -2.76 -26.96 -11.05
CA PRO A 171 -1.74 -27.65 -11.84
C PRO A 171 -0.82 -28.55 -10.99
N SER A 172 -0.25 -29.58 -11.61
CA SER A 172 0.66 -30.52 -10.94
C SER A 172 1.79 -29.82 -10.18
N ILE A 173 1.86 -30.06 -8.87
CA ILE A 173 2.78 -29.40 -7.95
C ILE A 173 4.18 -30.01 -8.09
N ALA A 174 5.20 -29.15 -8.23
CA ALA A 174 6.58 -29.58 -8.37
C ALA A 174 7.19 -30.03 -7.04
N GLN A 175 8.29 -30.80 -7.12
CA GLN A 175 8.99 -31.28 -5.93
C GLN A 175 9.49 -30.11 -5.08
N ASN A 176 9.28 -30.19 -3.76
CA ASN A 176 9.64 -29.18 -2.77
C ASN A 176 9.01 -27.80 -3.03
N THR A 177 7.84 -27.77 -3.65
CA THR A 177 6.97 -26.59 -3.79
C THR A 177 5.60 -26.91 -3.23
N SER A 178 4.89 -25.90 -2.74
CA SER A 178 3.50 -26.01 -2.32
C SER A 178 2.58 -25.35 -3.34
N ALA A 179 1.30 -25.72 -3.31
CA ALA A 179 0.24 -24.88 -3.85
C ALA A 179 -0.36 -24.06 -2.72
N GLN A 180 -0.44 -22.75 -2.92
CA GLN A 180 -0.92 -21.76 -1.96
C GLN A 180 -2.14 -21.03 -2.53
N LEU A 181 -3.16 -20.85 -1.69
CA LEU A 181 -4.36 -20.10 -2.00
C LEU A 181 -4.12 -18.59 -1.80
N PHE A 182 -4.52 -17.78 -2.77
CA PHE A 182 -4.42 -16.32 -2.71
C PHE A 182 -5.81 -15.67 -2.71
N GLY A 183 -6.22 -15.16 -1.53
CA GLY A 183 -7.50 -14.50 -1.36
C GLY A 183 -8.63 -15.51 -1.13
N PRO A 184 -9.84 -15.29 -1.66
CA PRO A 184 -10.98 -16.16 -1.41
C PRO A 184 -10.82 -17.51 -2.07
N ASP A 185 -11.16 -18.58 -1.35
CA ASP A 185 -11.50 -19.84 -2.00
C ASP A 185 -12.80 -19.67 -2.80
N VAL A 186 -12.73 -20.04 -4.08
CA VAL A 186 -13.81 -19.94 -5.05
C VAL A 186 -14.19 -21.32 -5.61
N ASP A 187 -13.75 -22.39 -4.93
CA ASP A 187 -13.99 -23.77 -5.30
C ASP A 187 -13.48 -24.10 -6.74
N SER A 188 -12.35 -23.48 -7.10
CA SER A 188 -11.68 -23.60 -8.39
C SER A 188 -10.16 -23.38 -8.25
N SER A 189 -9.42 -23.64 -9.32
CA SER A 189 -7.97 -23.43 -9.38
C SER A 189 -7.55 -21.95 -9.55
N ASP A 190 -8.50 -21.02 -9.74
CA ASP A 190 -8.22 -19.64 -10.18
C ASP A 190 -7.31 -18.84 -9.23
N ASN A 191 -7.37 -19.13 -7.93
CA ASN A 191 -6.61 -18.42 -6.88
C ASN A 191 -5.44 -19.22 -6.32
N TRP A 192 -5.13 -20.38 -6.90
CA TRP A 192 -4.04 -21.24 -6.44
C TRP A 192 -2.77 -21.02 -7.27
N GLU A 193 -1.63 -20.88 -6.60
CA GLU A 193 -0.33 -20.68 -7.25
C GLU A 193 0.75 -21.54 -6.59
N HIS A 194 1.78 -21.93 -7.36
CA HIS A 194 2.91 -22.68 -6.81
C HIS A 194 3.96 -21.74 -6.21
N ALA A 195 4.40 -22.04 -4.99
CA ALA A 195 5.37 -21.23 -4.27
C ALA A 195 6.24 -22.10 -3.33
N PRO A 196 7.33 -21.56 -2.76
CA PRO A 196 8.03 -22.22 -1.67
C PRO A 196 7.11 -22.41 -0.46
N PRO A 197 7.19 -23.54 0.24
CA PRO A 197 6.30 -23.86 1.35
C PRO A 197 6.40 -22.85 2.51
N THR A 198 5.25 -22.45 3.05
CA THR A 198 5.12 -21.46 4.13
C THR A 198 4.35 -21.96 5.35
N PRO A 199 4.71 -23.12 5.94
CA PRO A 199 3.97 -23.67 7.07
C PRO A 199 3.87 -22.67 8.23
N GLU A 200 2.67 -22.54 8.77
CA GLU A 200 2.28 -21.62 9.86
C GLU A 200 2.37 -20.12 9.52
N ALA A 201 2.68 -19.76 8.27
CA ALA A 201 2.92 -18.38 7.85
C ALA A 201 1.89 -17.91 6.81
N LEU A 202 2.02 -16.66 6.38
CA LEU A 202 1.21 -16.15 5.27
C LEU A 202 1.77 -16.64 3.94
N ASN A 203 0.87 -16.98 3.02
CA ASN A 203 1.21 -17.37 1.66
C ASN A 203 2.02 -16.27 0.95
N THR A 204 3.01 -16.70 0.17
CA THR A 204 3.92 -15.79 -0.52
C THR A 204 4.08 -16.13 -1.98
N LEU A 205 4.23 -15.12 -2.82
CA LEU A 205 4.56 -15.26 -4.22
C LEU A 205 5.94 -14.63 -4.49
N PRO A 206 7.01 -15.43 -4.48
CA PRO A 206 8.33 -14.97 -4.87
C PRO A 206 8.39 -14.71 -6.37
N THR A 207 9.02 -13.60 -6.74
CA THR A 207 9.21 -13.18 -8.12
C THR A 207 10.51 -12.37 -8.22
N THR A 208 10.84 -11.87 -9.40
CA THR A 208 12.02 -11.04 -9.62
C THR A 208 11.66 -9.95 -10.60
N SER A 209 12.10 -8.72 -10.30
CA SER A 209 11.93 -7.60 -11.21
C SER A 209 12.70 -7.80 -12.50
N GLN A 210 12.34 -7.05 -13.55
CA GLN A 210 13.09 -7.04 -14.81
C GLN A 210 14.55 -6.60 -14.62
N ASP A 211 14.83 -5.78 -13.61
CA ASP A 211 16.18 -5.34 -13.23
C ASP A 211 16.93 -6.34 -12.32
N GLY A 212 16.35 -7.52 -12.07
CA GLY A 212 16.99 -8.60 -11.30
C GLY A 212 16.88 -8.47 -9.78
N ILE A 213 15.97 -7.62 -9.27
CA ILE A 213 15.74 -7.46 -7.83
C ILE A 213 14.73 -8.52 -7.36
N PRO A 214 15.05 -9.38 -6.39
CA PRO A 214 14.10 -10.34 -5.86
C PRO A 214 12.95 -9.64 -5.09
N ILE A 215 11.72 -10.01 -5.41
CA ILE A 215 10.51 -9.49 -4.76
C ILE A 215 9.75 -10.66 -4.14
N VAL A 216 9.19 -10.46 -2.95
CA VAL A 216 8.28 -11.42 -2.32
C VAL A 216 6.97 -10.70 -2.03
N LEU A 217 5.91 -11.06 -2.76
CA LEU A 217 4.57 -10.64 -2.40
C LEU A 217 4.11 -11.51 -1.24
N VAL A 218 3.64 -10.89 -0.16
CA VAL A 218 3.06 -11.58 0.98
C VAL A 218 1.57 -11.29 0.95
N ASN A 219 0.75 -12.30 0.66
CA ASN A 219 -0.68 -12.11 0.62
C ASN A 219 -1.27 -12.23 2.02
N GLY A 220 -2.35 -11.50 2.27
CA GLY A 220 -3.19 -11.75 3.42
C GLY A 220 -3.85 -13.13 3.36
N ILE A 221 -4.63 -13.42 4.39
CA ILE A 221 -5.37 -14.67 4.56
C ILE A 221 -6.70 -14.69 3.81
N ASP A 222 -7.29 -15.87 3.60
CA ASP A 222 -8.66 -15.97 3.11
C ASP A 222 -9.68 -15.57 4.19
N SER A 223 -10.02 -14.29 4.31
CA SER A 223 -11.09 -13.80 5.20
C SER A 223 -11.52 -12.37 4.87
N ILE A 224 -12.80 -12.07 5.12
CA ILE A 224 -13.33 -10.70 5.09
C ILE A 224 -13.19 -10.08 6.48
N LEU A 225 -12.03 -9.49 6.78
CA LEU A 225 -11.82 -8.72 8.01
C LEU A 225 -12.23 -7.25 7.84
N THR A 226 -12.69 -6.65 8.93
CA THR A 226 -12.84 -5.19 9.04
C THR A 226 -11.54 -4.55 9.56
N GLY A 227 -10.39 -4.91 8.97
CA GLY A 227 -9.09 -4.31 9.28
C GLY A 227 -7.99 -5.32 9.64
N GLU A 228 -6.90 -4.81 10.19
CA GLU A 228 -5.76 -5.59 10.68
C GLU A 228 -6.10 -6.26 12.02
N ILE A 229 -5.84 -7.56 12.12
CA ILE A 229 -5.88 -8.29 13.39
C ILE A 229 -4.45 -8.62 13.83
N VAL A 230 -4.15 -8.23 15.06
CA VAL A 230 -2.89 -8.54 15.72
C VAL A 230 -3.12 -9.75 16.59
N VAL A 231 -2.49 -10.88 16.23
CA VAL A 231 -2.53 -12.11 17.01
C VAL A 231 -1.22 -12.21 17.79
N GLU A 232 -1.32 -12.38 19.10
CA GLU A 232 -0.16 -12.65 19.95
C GLU A 232 0.20 -14.13 19.83
N ALA A 233 1.31 -14.43 19.17
CA ALA A 233 1.86 -15.78 19.03
C ALA A 233 3.13 -15.89 19.92
N GLY A 234 2.93 -16.07 21.23
CA GLY A 234 4.02 -16.12 22.20
C GLY A 234 4.87 -14.83 22.21
N PRO A 235 6.22 -14.86 22.06
CA PRO A 235 7.04 -13.66 22.02
C PRO A 235 6.95 -12.87 20.70
N GLN A 236 6.21 -13.37 19.70
CA GLN A 236 6.06 -12.72 18.41
C GLN A 236 4.63 -12.23 18.18
N VAL A 237 4.53 -11.12 17.45
CA VAL A 237 3.27 -10.51 17.07
C VAL A 237 3.05 -10.81 15.60
N VAL A 238 2.08 -11.67 15.29
CA VAL A 238 1.69 -11.99 13.91
C VAL A 238 0.55 -11.07 13.53
N ARG A 239 0.69 -10.37 12.40
CA ARG A 239 -0.35 -9.48 11.90
C ARG A 239 -1.03 -10.13 10.71
N ARG A 240 -2.34 -10.35 10.80
CA ARG A 240 -3.17 -10.97 9.76
C ARG A 240 -4.11 -9.92 9.17
N TYR A 241 -4.34 -10.03 7.86
CA TYR A 241 -5.15 -9.09 7.07
C TYR A 241 -5.92 -9.87 6.01
N PRO A 242 -7.04 -9.35 5.50
CA PRO A 242 -7.71 -9.94 4.34
C PRO A 242 -6.75 -10.02 3.16
N GLY A 243 -6.61 -11.20 2.57
CA GLY A 243 -5.88 -11.42 1.33
C GLY A 243 -6.67 -10.94 0.12
N VAL A 244 -5.99 -10.97 -1.02
CA VAL A 244 -6.57 -10.61 -2.32
C VAL A 244 -6.34 -11.72 -3.32
N ASN A 245 -7.17 -11.77 -4.36
CA ASN A 245 -7.08 -12.78 -5.42
C ASN A 245 -5.69 -12.78 -6.08
N LEU A 246 -5.29 -13.93 -6.62
CA LEU A 246 -4.00 -14.11 -7.29
C LEU A 246 -3.76 -13.10 -8.43
N SER A 247 -4.81 -12.79 -9.21
CA SER A 247 -4.73 -11.83 -10.30
C SER A 247 -4.34 -10.42 -9.83
N ILE A 248 -4.81 -10.00 -8.65
CA ILE A 248 -4.46 -8.72 -8.04
C ILE A 248 -3.02 -8.73 -7.53
N CYS A 249 -2.57 -9.85 -6.94
CA CYS A 249 -1.16 -10.00 -6.55
C CYS A 249 -0.23 -9.83 -7.75
N ARG A 250 -0.54 -10.50 -8.88
CA ARG A 250 0.22 -10.37 -10.13
C ARG A 250 0.17 -8.95 -10.69
N GLU A 251 -0.97 -8.28 -10.62
CA GLU A 251 -1.10 -6.88 -11.04
C GLU A 251 -0.25 -5.93 -10.18
N ILE A 252 -0.22 -6.13 -8.86
CA ILE A 252 0.66 -5.35 -7.97
C ILE A 252 2.13 -5.61 -8.27
N HIS A 253 2.51 -6.86 -8.58
CA HIS A 253 3.86 -7.15 -9.05
C HIS A 253 4.21 -6.37 -10.32
N GLU A 254 3.34 -6.36 -11.32
CA GLU A 254 3.55 -5.58 -12.55
C GLU A 254 3.67 -4.07 -12.29
N MET A 255 2.89 -3.53 -11.34
CA MET A 255 2.99 -2.12 -10.93
C MET A 255 4.34 -1.83 -10.25
N VAL A 256 4.75 -2.67 -9.30
CA VAL A 256 6.02 -2.52 -8.58
C VAL A 256 7.20 -2.64 -9.54
N ASP A 257 7.20 -3.66 -10.40
CA ASP A 257 8.25 -3.90 -11.39
C ASP A 257 8.41 -2.74 -12.37
N PHE A 258 7.30 -2.20 -12.87
CA PHE A 258 7.32 -1.07 -13.78
C PHE A 258 7.95 0.18 -13.13
N THR A 259 7.54 0.55 -11.91
CA THR A 259 8.08 1.75 -11.24
C THR A 259 9.52 1.60 -10.84
N MET A 260 9.93 0.41 -10.37
CA MET A 260 11.33 0.19 -10.05
C MET A 260 12.21 0.39 -11.26
N HIS A 261 11.83 -0.18 -12.41
CA HIS A 261 12.56 0.01 -13.65
C HIS A 261 12.56 1.46 -14.12
N LEU A 262 11.39 2.12 -14.09
CA LEU A 262 11.27 3.53 -14.41
C LEU A 262 12.23 4.38 -13.57
N LEU A 263 12.23 4.24 -12.25
CA LEU A 263 13.09 5.04 -11.38
C LEU A 263 14.59 4.70 -11.56
N LEU A 264 14.92 3.44 -11.83
CA LEU A 264 16.31 3.06 -12.15
C LEU A 264 16.78 3.67 -13.47
N ASP A 265 15.91 3.73 -14.49
CA ASP A 265 16.20 4.35 -15.78
C ASP A 265 16.42 5.87 -15.66
N GLU A 266 15.76 6.52 -14.70
CA GLU A 266 15.91 7.96 -14.39
C GLU A 266 17.11 8.24 -13.45
N ASP A 267 18.06 7.31 -13.35
CA ASP A 267 19.29 7.38 -12.56
C ASP A 267 19.07 7.51 -11.03
N TYR A 268 17.91 7.08 -10.54
CA TYR A 268 17.70 6.93 -9.10
C TYR A 268 18.36 5.67 -8.56
N ILE A 269 18.66 5.71 -7.27
CA ILE A 269 19.36 4.64 -6.58
C ILE A 269 18.37 3.55 -6.23
N GLY A 270 18.70 2.30 -6.59
CA GLY A 270 17.81 1.16 -6.38
C GLY A 270 17.23 1.08 -4.96
N PRO A 271 16.04 0.45 -4.83
CA PRO A 271 15.22 0.55 -3.64
C PRO A 271 15.90 -0.06 -2.40
N GLU A 272 15.50 0.41 -1.23
CA GLU A 272 15.84 -0.22 0.04
C GLU A 272 15.35 -1.67 0.08
N ARG A 273 16.18 -2.58 0.59
CA ARG A 273 15.90 -4.02 0.62
C ARG A 273 16.05 -4.57 2.04
N ALA A 274 15.43 -5.71 2.28
CA ALA A 274 15.52 -6.40 3.56
C ALA A 274 16.93 -6.99 3.72
N ALA A 275 17.24 -7.47 4.91
CA ALA A 275 18.57 -8.04 5.22
C ALA A 275 18.93 -9.27 4.35
N ASP A 276 17.94 -9.91 3.74
CA ASP A 276 18.13 -11.02 2.79
C ASP A 276 18.12 -10.54 1.32
N GLU A 277 18.32 -9.23 1.09
CA GLU A 277 18.43 -8.58 -0.21
C GLU A 277 17.14 -8.61 -1.05
N LYS A 278 15.98 -8.87 -0.44
CA LYS A 278 14.67 -8.89 -1.10
C LYS A 278 13.83 -7.65 -0.80
N LEU A 279 12.91 -7.33 -1.69
CA LEU A 279 11.81 -6.40 -1.45
C LEU A 279 10.54 -7.19 -1.07
N TYR A 280 9.98 -6.91 0.10
CA TYR A 280 8.72 -7.50 0.54
C TYR A 280 7.55 -6.56 0.26
N VAL A 281 6.48 -7.08 -0.33
CA VAL A 281 5.24 -6.33 -0.58
C VAL A 281 4.09 -7.06 0.10
N ASP A 282 3.69 -6.57 1.28
CA ASP A 282 2.52 -7.07 1.99
C ASP A 282 1.26 -6.53 1.31
N ILE A 283 0.39 -7.41 0.81
CA ILE A 283 -0.83 -7.04 0.10
C ILE A 283 -2.04 -7.44 0.93
N ALA A 284 -2.96 -6.50 1.13
CA ALA A 284 -4.20 -6.74 1.85
C ALA A 284 -5.39 -5.99 1.25
N GLN A 285 -6.60 -6.53 1.42
CA GLN A 285 -7.81 -5.74 1.20
C GLN A 285 -7.98 -4.72 2.33
N GLY A 286 -8.10 -3.44 1.96
CA GLY A 286 -8.35 -2.33 2.87
C GLY A 286 -9.84 -2.16 3.20
N ASN A 287 -10.11 -1.37 4.25
CA ASN A 287 -11.47 -1.01 4.68
C ASN A 287 -11.91 0.40 4.24
N LYS A 288 -11.08 1.10 3.47
CA LYS A 288 -11.34 2.42 2.90
C LYS A 288 -11.79 2.31 1.44
N ASN A 289 -12.43 3.33 0.91
CA ASN A 289 -12.80 3.38 -0.51
C ASN A 289 -11.59 3.48 -1.45
N TYR A 290 -10.55 4.18 -1.01
CA TYR A 290 -9.29 4.41 -1.73
C TYR A 290 -8.18 3.52 -1.16
N SER A 291 -7.17 3.26 -1.99
CA SER A 291 -6.00 2.48 -1.62
C SER A 291 -5.07 3.31 -0.73
N THR A 292 -4.36 2.65 0.18
CA THR A 292 -3.35 3.30 1.02
C THR A 292 -2.14 2.41 1.14
N GLY A 293 -0.99 3.01 1.42
CA GLY A 293 0.22 2.25 1.64
C GLY A 293 1.01 2.68 2.85
N ARG A 294 2.08 1.93 3.11
CA ARG A 294 3.12 2.30 4.05
C ARG A 294 4.41 1.56 3.72
N VAL A 295 5.52 2.27 3.78
CA VAL A 295 6.86 1.68 3.75
C VAL A 295 7.51 1.52 5.12
N SER A 296 8.51 0.65 5.17
CA SER A 296 9.50 0.58 6.23
C SER A 296 10.90 0.53 5.67
N SER A 297 11.86 1.11 6.40
CA SER A 297 13.30 1.07 6.08
C SER A 297 13.95 -0.31 6.32
N ARG A 298 13.20 -1.39 6.06
CA ARG A 298 13.65 -2.78 6.18
C ARG A 298 13.26 -3.56 4.94
N GLY A 299 13.19 -2.88 3.78
CA GLY A 299 12.81 -3.50 2.52
C GLY A 299 11.37 -3.98 2.45
N ARG A 300 10.42 -3.28 3.09
CA ARG A 300 9.02 -3.73 3.11
C ARG A 300 8.04 -2.61 2.81
N ILE A 301 7.21 -2.85 1.82
CA ILE A 301 6.03 -2.07 1.44
C ILE A 301 4.80 -2.82 1.96
N ARG A 302 3.79 -2.09 2.39
CA ARG A 302 2.46 -2.63 2.63
C ARG A 302 1.44 -1.83 1.85
N ILE A 303 0.57 -2.53 1.14
CA ILE A 303 -0.51 -1.97 0.34
C ILE A 303 -1.85 -2.49 0.85
N TRP A 304 -2.73 -1.57 1.22
CA TRP A 304 -4.14 -1.85 1.49
C TRP A 304 -4.98 -1.37 0.32
N ILE A 305 -5.59 -2.30 -0.40
CA ILE A 305 -6.38 -2.00 -1.59
C ILE A 305 -7.72 -1.38 -1.19
N GLY A 306 -8.10 -0.28 -1.84
CA GLY A 306 -9.40 0.35 -1.61
C GLY A 306 -10.56 -0.53 -2.06
N GLN A 307 -11.68 -0.49 -1.34
CA GLN A 307 -12.91 -1.23 -1.67
C GLN A 307 -13.48 -0.85 -3.05
N ASN A 308 -13.24 0.38 -3.50
CA ASN A 308 -13.67 0.91 -4.79
C ASN A 308 -12.49 1.34 -5.66
N ALA A 309 -11.28 0.85 -5.36
CA ALA A 309 -10.07 1.20 -6.08
C ALA A 309 -10.18 0.81 -7.55
N SER A 310 -9.90 1.77 -8.45
CA SER A 310 -9.66 1.46 -9.86
C SER A 310 -8.20 1.04 -10.05
N LYS A 311 -7.89 0.34 -11.15
CA LYS A 311 -6.51 -0.02 -11.49
C LYS A 311 -5.56 1.19 -11.50
N THR A 312 -6.01 2.33 -12.05
CA THR A 312 -5.23 3.56 -12.08
C THR A 312 -4.96 4.13 -10.69
N GLU A 313 -5.96 4.14 -9.81
CA GLU A 313 -5.83 4.64 -8.44
C GLU A 313 -4.93 3.75 -7.58
N LEU A 314 -5.10 2.43 -7.70
CA LEU A 314 -4.25 1.45 -7.04
C LEU A 314 -2.80 1.58 -7.51
N LYS A 315 -2.59 1.72 -8.82
CA LYS A 315 -1.27 1.93 -9.40
C LYS A 315 -0.58 3.14 -8.78
N ALA A 316 -1.16 4.34 -8.87
CA ALA A 316 -0.54 5.54 -8.31
C ALA A 316 -0.19 5.37 -6.81
N THR A 317 -1.02 4.64 -6.05
CA THR A 317 -0.76 4.33 -4.63
C THR A 317 0.41 3.36 -4.45
N VAL A 318 0.46 2.25 -5.19
CA VAL A 318 1.56 1.28 -5.13
C VAL A 318 2.88 1.96 -5.45
N GLU A 319 2.87 2.79 -6.47
CA GLU A 319 4.07 3.43 -7.01
C GLU A 319 4.57 4.58 -6.13
N HIS A 320 3.65 5.30 -5.48
CA HIS A 320 3.98 6.22 -4.39
C HIS A 320 4.82 5.52 -3.30
N GLU A 321 4.40 4.34 -2.83
CA GLU A 321 5.17 3.61 -1.82
C GLU A 321 6.49 3.06 -2.37
N VAL A 322 6.54 2.62 -3.63
CA VAL A 322 7.80 2.21 -4.27
C VAL A 322 8.78 3.38 -4.30
N ALA A 323 8.35 4.59 -4.64
CA ALA A 323 9.20 5.78 -4.65
C ALA A 323 9.81 6.08 -3.25
N HIS A 324 9.04 5.85 -2.17
CA HIS A 324 9.60 5.94 -0.83
C HIS A 324 10.71 4.90 -0.55
N MET A 325 10.63 3.70 -1.14
CA MET A 325 11.72 2.71 -1.02
C MET A 325 13.03 3.21 -1.64
N PHE A 326 12.97 4.00 -2.71
CA PHE A 326 14.15 4.65 -3.29
C PHE A 326 14.68 5.76 -2.37
N GLN A 327 13.82 6.55 -1.72
CA GLN A 327 14.26 7.55 -0.74
C GLN A 327 14.92 6.91 0.51
N LEU A 328 14.47 5.71 0.89
CA LEU A 328 15.00 4.99 2.05
C LEU A 328 16.28 4.20 1.77
N ALA A 329 16.71 4.10 0.50
CA ALA A 329 17.83 3.28 0.08
C ALA A 329 19.13 3.66 0.81
N TYR A 330 19.81 2.65 1.35
CA TYR A 330 21.11 2.84 2.00
C TYR A 330 22.30 2.89 1.03
N ARG A 331 23.23 3.81 1.27
CA ARG A 331 24.53 3.86 0.61
C ARG A 331 25.70 3.93 1.58
N PRO A 332 26.80 3.19 1.31
CA PRO A 332 28.07 3.39 1.98
C PRO A 332 28.76 4.68 1.49
N ARG A 333 29.00 5.64 2.38
CA ARG A 333 29.92 6.77 2.16
C ARG A 333 30.86 6.86 3.34
N ASN A 334 32.16 6.93 3.07
CA ASN A 334 33.20 6.94 4.11
C ASN A 334 33.17 5.75 5.10
N GLY A 335 32.46 4.66 4.78
CA GLY A 335 32.31 3.48 5.63
C GLY A 335 30.98 3.37 6.38
N ASP A 336 30.12 4.39 6.30
CA ASP A 336 28.81 4.43 6.99
C ASP A 336 27.65 4.25 6.01
N SER A 337 26.58 3.59 6.46
CA SER A 337 25.37 3.28 5.68
C SER A 337 24.30 4.37 5.89
N GLN A 338 23.93 5.12 4.84
CA GLN A 338 23.12 6.35 4.97
C GLN A 338 22.04 6.46 3.89
N ARG A 339 21.00 7.28 4.11
CA ARG A 339 19.75 7.33 3.31
C ARG A 339 19.57 8.63 2.52
N HIS A 340 18.74 8.58 1.48
CA HIS A 340 18.32 9.71 0.63
C HIS A 340 16.95 10.27 1.05
N TYR A 341 16.72 10.32 2.37
CA TYR A 341 15.45 10.71 2.95
C TYR A 341 15.54 12.13 3.50
N GLY A 342 14.56 12.99 3.18
CA GLY A 342 14.53 14.36 3.64
C GLY A 342 14.35 14.43 5.15
N TYR A 343 15.44 14.68 5.88
CA TYR A 343 15.44 14.83 7.34
C TYR A 343 15.75 16.29 7.74
N PRO A 344 15.10 16.84 8.80
CA PRO A 344 14.02 16.24 9.56
C PRO A 344 12.72 16.21 8.74
N ALA A 345 11.93 15.13 8.91
CA ALA A 345 10.76 14.88 8.07
C ALA A 345 9.72 16.00 8.20
N ASP A 346 9.55 16.56 9.39
CA ASP A 346 8.56 17.59 9.67
C ASP A 346 8.75 18.86 8.84
N THR A 347 9.96 19.23 8.43
CA THR A 347 10.19 20.38 7.53
C THR A 347 10.43 19.98 6.08
N ASN A 348 10.51 18.68 5.77
CA ASN A 348 10.86 18.16 4.45
C ASN A 348 9.83 17.17 3.87
N ASN A 349 8.64 17.06 4.47
CA ASN A 349 7.55 16.24 3.92
C ASN A 349 7.12 16.66 2.51
N TRP A 350 7.32 17.94 2.16
CA TRP A 350 7.12 18.39 0.78
C TRP A 350 7.98 17.61 -0.22
N TRP A 351 9.21 17.24 0.17
CA TRP A 351 10.08 16.41 -0.64
C TRP A 351 9.68 14.94 -0.51
N ASN A 352 9.57 14.42 0.72
CA ASN A 352 9.32 13.00 0.94
C ASN A 352 8.03 12.54 0.27
N GLU A 353 6.91 13.21 0.58
CA GLU A 353 5.58 12.87 0.05
C GLU A 353 5.38 13.43 -1.37
N GLY A 354 5.89 14.64 -1.66
CA GLY A 354 5.74 15.23 -2.99
C GLY A 354 6.48 14.46 -4.08
N PHE A 355 7.68 13.95 -3.80
CA PHE A 355 8.44 13.10 -4.72
C PHE A 355 7.71 11.77 -4.95
N ALA A 356 7.18 11.17 -3.88
CA ALA A 356 6.42 9.93 -3.97
C ALA A 356 5.11 10.11 -4.75
N ASP A 357 4.34 11.17 -4.49
CA ASP A 357 3.14 11.51 -5.26
C ASP A 357 3.45 11.80 -6.72
N TYR A 358 4.52 12.56 -6.99
CA TYR A 358 4.92 12.89 -8.36
C TYR A 358 5.25 11.63 -9.15
N TRP A 359 6.14 10.77 -8.64
CA TRP A 359 6.50 9.55 -9.33
C TRP A 359 5.37 8.53 -9.39
N GLY A 360 4.49 8.48 -8.37
CA GLY A 360 3.29 7.65 -8.42
C GLY A 360 2.33 8.07 -9.53
N ILE A 361 2.13 9.38 -9.73
CA ILE A 361 1.27 9.90 -10.81
C ILE A 361 1.95 9.76 -12.17
N GLU A 362 3.23 10.10 -12.30
CA GLU A 362 3.97 9.99 -13.57
C GLU A 362 4.11 8.54 -14.04
N SER A 363 4.37 7.60 -13.12
CA SER A 363 4.44 6.19 -13.45
C SER A 363 3.07 5.63 -13.86
N ALA A 364 1.98 6.08 -13.23
CA ALA A 364 0.61 5.80 -13.65
C ALA A 364 0.31 6.30 -15.07
N LYS A 365 0.71 7.54 -15.38
CA LYS A 365 0.57 8.13 -16.72
C LYS A 365 1.34 7.32 -17.77
N ARG A 366 2.60 6.99 -17.50
CA ARG A 366 3.49 6.29 -18.45
C ARG A 366 3.07 4.85 -18.71
N ASN A 367 2.75 4.05 -17.69
CA ASN A 367 2.38 2.64 -17.90
C ASN A 367 1.00 2.51 -18.57
N TYR A 368 0.00 3.26 -18.08
CA TYR A 368 -1.39 3.10 -18.53
C TYR A 368 -1.79 4.08 -19.63
N ASN A 369 -0.83 4.85 -20.16
CA ASN A 369 -1.04 5.88 -21.18
C ASN A 369 -2.21 6.81 -20.81
N LYS A 370 -2.10 7.41 -19.61
CA LYS A 370 -3.10 8.28 -19.01
C LYS A 370 -2.64 9.74 -18.98
N THR A 371 -3.59 10.67 -19.02
CA THR A 371 -3.32 12.07 -18.72
C THR A 371 -3.27 12.29 -17.20
N THR A 372 -2.67 13.41 -16.78
CA THR A 372 -2.65 13.84 -15.37
C THR A 372 -4.08 13.96 -14.81
N GLU A 373 -4.99 14.53 -15.61
CA GLU A 373 -6.42 14.64 -15.27
C GLU A 373 -7.07 13.27 -15.02
N GLU A 374 -6.82 12.28 -15.88
CA GLU A 374 -7.41 10.95 -15.73
C GLU A 374 -6.96 10.25 -14.45
N VAL A 375 -5.68 10.40 -14.06
CA VAL A 375 -5.16 9.84 -12.79
C VAL A 375 -5.82 10.51 -11.59
N HIS A 376 -5.90 11.84 -11.56
CA HIS A 376 -6.58 12.53 -10.46
C HIS A 376 -8.09 12.26 -10.42
N ARG A 377 -8.75 12.03 -11.57
CA ARG A 377 -10.16 11.60 -11.58
C ARG A 377 -10.34 10.23 -10.94
N ALA A 378 -9.38 9.33 -11.13
CA ALA A 378 -9.40 8.02 -10.48
C ALA A 378 -9.33 8.15 -8.94
N HIS A 379 -8.46 9.02 -8.42
CA HIS A 379 -8.42 9.32 -6.97
C HIS A 379 -9.67 10.05 -6.49
N GLN A 380 -10.21 11.00 -7.26
CA GLN A 380 -11.43 11.71 -6.89
C GLN A 380 -12.62 10.75 -6.75
N ALA A 381 -12.75 9.78 -7.66
CA ALA A 381 -13.83 8.80 -7.65
C ALA A 381 -13.85 7.93 -6.37
N THR A 382 -12.70 7.75 -5.71
CA THR A 382 -12.58 6.98 -4.46
C THR A 382 -12.54 7.86 -3.20
N GLY A 383 -12.49 9.19 -3.37
CA GLY A 383 -12.31 10.16 -2.29
C GLY A 383 -10.87 10.24 -1.76
N GLY A 384 -9.88 9.87 -2.58
CA GLY A 384 -8.45 9.95 -2.28
C GLY A 384 -7.81 11.32 -2.62
N PRO A 385 -6.47 11.43 -2.45
CA PRO A 385 -5.69 12.64 -2.78
C PRO A 385 -5.86 13.01 -4.25
N ASN A 386 -6.56 14.11 -4.53
CA ASN A 386 -6.80 14.57 -5.89
C ASN A 386 -6.79 16.09 -5.97
N TRP A 387 -6.39 16.61 -7.11
CA TRP A 387 -6.23 18.04 -7.31
C TRP A 387 -7.55 18.81 -7.54
N PHE A 388 -8.69 18.13 -7.74
CA PHE A 388 -9.96 18.80 -8.02
C PHE A 388 -10.60 19.30 -6.74
N ASP A 389 -10.31 18.63 -5.64
CA ASP A 389 -10.84 18.92 -4.32
C ASP A 389 -9.79 19.56 -3.40
N HIS A 390 -8.49 19.49 -3.77
CA HIS A 390 -7.38 19.83 -2.89
C HIS A 390 -6.25 20.59 -3.61
N GLY A 391 -5.49 21.38 -2.85
CA GLY A 391 -4.31 22.12 -3.35
C GLY A 391 -4.65 23.42 -4.08
N HIS A 392 -5.83 23.98 -3.81
CA HIS A 392 -6.28 25.26 -4.36
C HIS A 392 -5.81 26.47 -3.54
N ASP A 393 -5.74 26.32 -2.22
CA ASP A 393 -5.42 27.42 -1.31
C ASP A 393 -3.91 27.60 -1.20
N THR A 394 -3.37 28.65 -1.81
CA THR A 394 -1.94 28.98 -1.74
C THR A 394 -1.53 29.57 -0.39
N ASN A 395 -2.49 29.99 0.46
CA ASN A 395 -2.21 30.44 1.82
C ASN A 395 -2.15 29.25 2.78
N THR A 396 -1.31 28.30 2.42
CA THR A 396 -0.91 27.13 3.21
C THR A 396 0.60 26.97 3.06
N THR A 397 1.19 26.09 3.86
CA THR A 397 2.62 25.81 3.77
C THR A 397 2.90 24.32 3.78
N ILE A 398 3.75 23.90 2.85
CA ILE A 398 4.29 22.54 2.75
C ILE A 398 5.65 22.40 3.47
N PHE A 399 6.28 23.52 3.86
CA PHE A 399 7.62 23.62 4.46
C PHE A 399 7.62 23.64 6.00
N SER A 400 6.52 23.22 6.62
CA SER A 400 6.36 23.16 8.07
C SER A 400 5.85 21.80 8.49
N ASN A 401 5.81 21.50 9.78
CA ASN A 401 5.29 20.23 10.28
C ASN A 401 3.85 19.97 9.82
N TRP A 402 3.64 18.84 9.14
CA TRP A 402 2.33 18.32 8.79
C TRP A 402 1.78 17.60 10.02
N SER A 403 1.03 18.33 10.86
CA SER A 403 0.29 17.69 11.95
C SER A 403 -0.50 16.48 11.42
N ALA A 404 -0.81 15.47 12.23
CA ALA A 404 -1.61 14.31 11.79
C ALA A 404 -3.01 14.66 11.21
N LYS A 405 -3.41 15.93 11.26
CA LYS A 405 -4.62 16.50 10.62
C LYS A 405 -4.31 17.27 9.33
N ALA A 406 -3.07 17.26 8.85
CA ALA A 406 -2.71 17.84 7.57
C ALA A 406 -3.54 17.13 6.49
N GLY A 407 -4.45 17.89 5.88
CA GLY A 407 -5.32 17.37 4.84
C GLY A 407 -4.55 17.13 3.54
N TRP A 408 -5.22 16.43 2.63
CA TRP A 408 -4.81 16.15 1.26
C TRP A 408 -4.33 17.41 0.48
N ASP A 409 -4.71 18.62 0.91
CA ASP A 409 -4.18 19.89 0.37
C ASP A 409 -2.65 19.99 0.41
N ARG A 410 -1.99 19.52 1.48
CA ARG A 410 -0.53 19.61 1.57
C ARG A 410 0.18 18.60 0.67
N TYR A 411 -0.36 17.39 0.58
CA TYR A 411 0.06 16.37 -0.39
C TYR A 411 -0.02 16.92 -1.81
N GLN A 412 -1.19 17.46 -2.20
CA GLN A 412 -1.37 18.01 -3.55
C GLN A 412 -0.49 19.24 -3.82
N MET A 413 -0.28 20.12 -2.84
CA MET A 413 0.66 21.24 -3.00
C MET A 413 2.11 20.76 -3.13
N ALA A 414 2.51 19.70 -2.40
CA ALA A 414 3.84 19.11 -2.50
C ALA A 414 4.08 18.42 -3.84
N TYR A 415 3.09 17.65 -4.32
CA TYR A 415 3.07 17.11 -5.68
C TYR A 415 3.26 18.20 -6.74
N GLN A 416 2.47 19.29 -6.65
CA GLN A 416 2.57 20.41 -7.58
C GLN A 416 3.93 21.11 -7.51
N PHE A 417 4.53 21.22 -6.33
CA PHE A 417 5.87 21.77 -6.18
C PHE A 417 6.92 20.88 -6.87
N MET A 418 6.83 19.55 -6.71
CA MET A 418 7.71 18.62 -7.43
C MET A 418 7.50 18.66 -8.94
N LYS A 419 6.24 18.75 -9.41
CA LYS A 419 5.92 18.93 -10.83
C LYS A 419 6.54 20.21 -11.39
N PHE A 420 6.43 21.32 -10.68
CA PHE A 420 7.11 22.58 -11.01
C PHE A 420 8.62 22.39 -11.15
N LEU A 421 9.27 21.72 -10.18
CA LEU A 421 10.72 21.49 -10.26
C LEU A 421 11.10 20.68 -11.51
N MET A 422 10.30 19.68 -11.84
CA MET A 422 10.52 18.83 -13.02
C MET A 422 10.30 19.59 -14.33
N GLU A 423 9.32 20.48 -14.42
CA GLU A 423 9.01 21.23 -15.64
C GLU A 423 9.98 22.40 -15.87
N GLU A 424 10.25 23.18 -14.83
CA GLU A 424 11.05 24.40 -14.95
C GLU A 424 12.56 24.14 -14.93
N TYR A 425 13.01 23.15 -14.15
CA TYR A 425 14.43 22.84 -14.01
C TYR A 425 14.83 21.52 -14.65
N GLY A 426 13.88 20.66 -15.00
CA GLY A 426 14.16 19.39 -15.65
C GLY A 426 14.60 18.29 -14.69
N GLU A 427 14.44 17.06 -15.17
CA GLU A 427 14.74 15.81 -14.47
C GLU A 427 16.18 15.70 -13.95
N GLU A 428 17.17 16.16 -14.73
CA GLU A 428 18.58 16.13 -14.33
C GLU A 428 18.82 16.89 -13.02
N ASN A 429 18.17 18.05 -12.84
CA ASN A 429 18.29 18.84 -11.62
C ASN A 429 17.57 18.17 -10.44
N VAL A 430 16.39 17.59 -10.66
CA VAL A 430 15.67 16.88 -9.59
C VAL A 430 16.42 15.63 -9.14
N SER A 431 17.00 14.88 -10.07
CA SER A 431 17.91 13.77 -9.76
C SER A 431 19.15 14.25 -8.99
N ALA A 432 19.76 15.36 -9.40
CA ALA A 432 20.89 15.96 -8.68
C ALA A 432 20.53 16.37 -7.23
N ILE A 433 19.33 16.93 -7.01
CA ILE A 433 18.83 17.23 -5.66
C ILE A 433 18.70 15.94 -4.85
N TYR A 434 18.07 14.90 -5.41
CA TYR A 434 17.92 13.59 -4.76
C TYR A 434 19.29 13.00 -4.35
N HIS A 435 20.29 13.06 -5.23
CA HIS A 435 21.64 12.56 -4.94
C HIS A 435 22.42 13.43 -3.95
N ALA A 436 22.06 14.71 -3.80
CA ALA A 436 22.65 15.62 -2.83
C ALA A 436 22.05 15.46 -1.42
N ILE A 437 20.80 14.98 -1.31
CA ILE A 437 20.16 14.69 -0.01
C ILE A 437 20.88 13.58 0.72
N TRP A 438 21.05 13.78 2.03
CA TRP A 438 21.88 12.91 2.84
C TRP A 438 21.41 12.86 4.29
N TYR A 439 21.12 11.66 4.77
CA TYR A 439 20.71 11.42 6.16
C TYR A 439 21.38 10.19 6.78
N ASP A 440 22.13 10.42 7.85
CA ASP A 440 22.79 9.39 8.67
C ASP A 440 21.99 9.12 9.96
N THR A 441 22.09 10.06 10.89
CA THR A 441 21.44 10.04 12.20
C THR A 441 20.90 11.43 12.51
N PRO A 442 19.92 11.55 13.42
CA PRO A 442 19.34 12.85 13.81
C PRO A 442 20.36 13.91 14.25
N THR A 443 21.51 13.49 14.74
CA THR A 443 22.56 14.35 15.29
C THR A 443 23.77 14.51 14.38
N SER A 444 23.79 13.87 13.22
CA SER A 444 24.91 13.96 12.30
C SER A 444 25.01 15.37 11.72
N ALA A 445 26.21 15.94 11.77
CA ALA A 445 26.49 17.26 11.20
C ALA A 445 26.67 17.22 9.68
N ASP A 446 26.83 16.02 9.11
CA ASP A 446 27.01 15.83 7.67
C ASP A 446 25.68 15.69 6.92
N ASN A 447 24.54 15.66 7.63
CA ASN A 447 23.22 15.60 7.02
C ASN A 447 23.02 16.79 6.07
N VAL A 448 22.46 16.52 4.90
CA VAL A 448 22.02 17.52 3.92
C VAL A 448 20.53 17.30 3.71
N ASN A 449 19.72 18.26 4.15
CA ASN A 449 18.27 18.17 4.02
C ASN A 449 17.80 18.53 2.59
N ALA A 450 16.53 18.29 2.29
CA ALA A 450 15.99 18.52 0.95
C ALA A 450 16.02 19.98 0.53
N ARG A 451 15.80 20.92 1.46
CA ARG A 451 15.93 22.36 1.17
C ARG A 451 17.37 22.74 0.83
N GLU A 452 18.34 22.30 1.63
CA GLU A 452 19.76 22.60 1.40
C GLU A 452 20.23 22.02 0.05
N ALA A 453 19.82 20.80 -0.27
CA ALA A 453 20.11 20.17 -1.55
C ALA A 453 19.49 20.93 -2.73
N LEU A 454 18.23 21.36 -2.59
CA LEU A 454 17.51 22.17 -3.58
C LEU A 454 18.22 23.51 -3.83
N GLU A 455 18.47 24.28 -2.78
CA GLU A 455 19.10 25.60 -2.88
C GLU A 455 20.52 25.51 -3.47
N ALA A 456 21.28 24.49 -3.06
CA ALA A 456 22.63 24.27 -3.58
C ALA A 456 22.63 23.85 -5.06
N THR A 457 21.70 22.98 -5.47
CA THR A 457 21.64 22.47 -6.85
C THR A 457 21.20 23.56 -7.82
N LEU A 458 20.16 24.32 -7.46
CA LEU A 458 19.63 25.39 -8.32
C LEU A 458 20.39 26.71 -8.20
N ASN A 459 21.27 26.83 -7.20
CA ASN A 459 21.98 28.06 -6.85
C ASN A 459 21.00 29.24 -6.68
N LYS A 460 19.92 28.99 -5.94
CA LYS A 460 18.85 29.94 -5.60
C LYS A 460 18.45 29.75 -4.15
N THR A 461 17.96 30.79 -3.51
CA THR A 461 17.32 30.69 -2.19
C THR A 461 15.92 30.09 -2.33
N LEU A 462 15.40 29.45 -1.27
CA LEU A 462 14.05 28.91 -1.28
C LEU A 462 12.99 29.99 -1.57
N ASP A 463 13.19 31.22 -1.10
CA ASP A 463 12.24 32.32 -1.35
C ASP A 463 12.20 32.71 -2.85
N GLU A 464 13.34 32.69 -3.55
CA GLU A 464 13.39 32.89 -5.02
C GLU A 464 12.67 31.74 -5.75
N ILE A 465 12.89 30.50 -5.31
CA ILE A 465 12.23 29.32 -5.90
C ILE A 465 10.71 29.37 -5.65
N LEU A 466 10.27 29.82 -4.48
CA LEU A 466 8.85 30.00 -4.18
C LEU A 466 8.20 31.08 -5.04
N ALA A 467 8.91 32.17 -5.33
CA ALA A 467 8.44 33.18 -6.26
C ALA A 467 8.17 32.60 -7.65
N GLU A 468 9.08 31.76 -8.15
CA GLU A 468 8.92 31.07 -9.43
C GLU A 468 7.79 30.04 -9.37
N PHE A 469 7.69 29.25 -8.30
CA PHE A 469 6.63 28.26 -8.13
C PHE A 469 5.23 28.89 -8.12
N TYR A 470 5.01 29.94 -7.33
CA TYR A 470 3.69 30.56 -7.26
C TYR A 470 3.35 31.33 -8.54
N LEU A 471 4.35 31.86 -9.25
CA LEU A 471 4.14 32.41 -10.58
C LEU A 471 3.70 31.32 -11.57
N TRP A 472 4.44 30.21 -11.65
CA TRP A 472 4.12 29.05 -12.48
C TRP A 472 2.70 28.53 -12.19
N LYS A 473 2.36 28.37 -10.90
CA LYS A 473 1.05 27.86 -10.45
C LYS A 473 -0.13 28.76 -10.84
N ILE A 474 0.09 30.06 -11.01
CA ILE A 474 -0.98 31.05 -11.24
C ILE A 474 -1.06 31.47 -12.71
N VAL A 475 0.07 31.56 -13.41
CA VAL A 475 0.15 32.08 -14.77
C VAL A 475 0.38 30.98 -15.79
N ASP A 476 1.37 30.11 -15.55
CA ASP A 476 1.86 29.14 -16.52
C ASP A 476 1.19 27.78 -16.37
N ARG A 477 -0.07 27.76 -15.91
CA ARG A 477 -0.91 26.56 -15.92
C ARG A 477 -1.12 26.11 -17.37
N GLU A 478 -0.25 25.24 -17.88
CA GLU A 478 -0.44 24.57 -19.16
C GLU A 478 -1.83 23.90 -19.16
N ASP A 479 -2.72 24.33 -20.06
CA ASP A 479 -3.96 23.66 -20.52
C ASP A 479 -4.84 22.89 -19.50
N GLY A 480 -4.80 23.23 -18.20
CA GLY A 480 -5.59 22.59 -17.15
C GLY A 480 -4.90 21.46 -16.37
N ASP A 481 -3.57 21.36 -16.47
CA ASP A 481 -2.77 20.29 -15.87
C ASP A 481 -2.32 20.57 -14.41
N ILE A 482 -2.98 21.51 -13.73
CA ILE A 482 -2.95 21.76 -12.26
C ILE A 482 -4.24 22.51 -11.83
N PRO A 483 -4.65 22.49 -10.55
CA PRO A 483 -5.87 23.15 -10.12
C PRO A 483 -5.78 24.68 -10.14
N GLU A 484 -6.92 25.33 -10.40
CA GLU A 484 -7.03 26.78 -10.25
C GLU A 484 -6.75 27.21 -8.81
N SER A 485 -5.87 28.21 -8.67
CA SER A 485 -5.53 28.78 -7.38
C SER A 485 -6.65 29.67 -6.86
N LYS A 486 -6.90 29.60 -5.56
CA LYS A 486 -7.88 30.43 -4.87
C LYS A 486 -7.45 31.91 -4.87
N ILE A 487 -8.30 32.76 -5.44
CA ILE A 487 -8.18 34.21 -5.25
C ILE A 487 -8.68 34.56 -3.84
N HIS A 488 -7.80 35.10 -3.00
CA HIS A 488 -8.08 35.39 -1.59
C HIS A 488 -8.88 36.68 -1.44
N PHE A 489 -8.53 37.68 -2.25
CA PHE A 489 -9.17 38.99 -2.23
C PHE A 489 -9.47 39.46 -3.65
N ASN A 490 -10.71 39.92 -3.85
CA ASN A 490 -11.15 40.59 -5.07
C ASN A 490 -11.42 42.05 -4.72
N ILE A 491 -10.62 42.93 -5.29
CA ILE A 491 -10.64 44.36 -5.02
C ILE A 491 -11.07 45.07 -6.30
N THR A 492 -12.05 45.97 -6.19
CA THR A 492 -12.44 46.82 -7.31
C THR A 492 -12.17 48.26 -6.92
N ILE A 493 -11.25 48.89 -7.66
CA ILE A 493 -10.97 50.33 -7.54
C ILE A 493 -11.65 51.04 -8.70
N SER A 494 -12.47 52.03 -8.38
CA SER A 494 -13.22 52.83 -9.35
C SER A 494 -13.32 54.27 -8.88
N ASP A 495 -13.83 55.15 -9.74
CA ASP A 495 -14.03 56.56 -9.40
C ASP A 495 -15.00 56.74 -8.19
N ASP A 496 -15.93 55.79 -7.99
CA ASP A 496 -16.85 55.76 -6.84
C ASP A 496 -16.28 55.04 -5.61
N ASN A 497 -15.25 54.21 -5.77
CA ASN A 497 -14.55 53.53 -4.69
C ASN A 497 -13.03 53.66 -4.90
N PRO A 498 -12.47 54.84 -4.59
CA PRO A 498 -11.14 55.19 -5.04
C PRO A 498 -10.03 54.60 -4.16
N SER A 499 -10.34 53.88 -3.09
CA SER A 499 -9.30 53.29 -2.23
C SER A 499 -9.77 52.07 -1.47
N GLU A 500 -8.89 51.06 -1.34
CA GLU A 500 -9.07 49.89 -0.50
C GLU A 500 -7.79 49.64 0.33
N SER A 501 -7.94 49.20 1.57
CA SER A 501 -6.82 48.80 2.43
C SER A 501 -7.14 47.49 3.13
N ILE A 502 -6.25 46.50 3.01
CA ILE A 502 -6.45 45.16 3.56
C ILE A 502 -5.23 44.79 4.42
N ASN A 503 -5.47 44.31 5.63
CA ASN A 503 -4.43 43.70 6.47
C ASN A 503 -4.48 42.19 6.27
N GLU A 504 -3.32 41.59 6.04
CA GLU A 504 -3.22 40.20 5.58
C GLU A 504 -2.16 39.45 6.35
N THR A 505 -2.45 38.17 6.56
CA THR A 505 -1.53 37.24 7.21
C THR A 505 -1.46 35.99 6.37
N ALA A 506 -0.24 35.63 5.96
CA ALA A 506 0.04 34.34 5.33
C ALA A 506 0.77 33.41 6.30
N TRP A 507 0.62 32.11 6.06
CA TRP A 507 1.53 31.12 6.61
C TRP A 507 2.95 31.32 6.05
N THR A 508 3.98 30.94 6.81
CA THR A 508 5.38 31.00 6.35
C THR A 508 5.59 30.08 5.16
N GLY A 509 6.19 30.59 4.08
CA GLY A 509 6.27 29.88 2.81
C GLY A 509 4.94 29.76 2.05
N GLY A 510 3.89 30.45 2.49
CA GLY A 510 2.59 30.54 1.83
C GLY A 510 2.42 31.82 0.99
N ALA A 511 1.40 31.85 0.14
CA ALA A 511 1.10 33.00 -0.71
C ALA A 511 -0.36 33.47 -0.68
N ILE A 512 -0.55 34.80 -0.63
CA ILE A 512 -1.84 35.47 -0.80
C ILE A 512 -1.96 35.94 -2.25
N VAL A 513 -3.02 35.49 -2.92
CA VAL A 513 -3.37 35.92 -4.28
C VAL A 513 -4.49 36.95 -4.21
N GLN A 514 -4.23 38.14 -4.75
CA GLN A 514 -5.23 39.18 -4.92
C GLN A 514 -5.47 39.46 -6.38
N ARG A 515 -6.72 39.81 -6.69
CA ARG A 515 -7.11 40.38 -7.97
C ARG A 515 -7.63 41.78 -7.75
N VAL A 516 -7.01 42.76 -8.41
CA VAL A 516 -7.42 44.16 -8.43
C VAL A 516 -7.98 44.47 -9.81
N VAL A 517 -9.27 44.74 -9.89
CA VAL A 517 -9.95 45.19 -11.11
C VAL A 517 -9.98 46.71 -11.12
N THR A 518 -9.52 47.30 -12.21
CA THR A 518 -9.38 48.75 -12.35
C THR A 518 -10.51 49.31 -13.23
N ASN A 519 -11.51 49.95 -12.61
CA ASN A 519 -12.71 50.46 -13.28
C ASN A 519 -12.87 51.97 -13.06
N GLY A 520 -11.86 52.74 -13.41
CA GLY A 520 -11.90 54.19 -13.24
C GLY A 520 -11.03 54.94 -14.23
N SER A 521 -11.11 56.27 -14.20
CA SER A 521 -10.45 57.15 -15.15
C SER A 521 -9.09 57.68 -14.68
N HIS A 522 -8.73 57.40 -13.42
CA HIS A 522 -7.52 57.89 -12.77
C HIS A 522 -6.44 56.80 -12.59
N PRO A 523 -5.15 57.17 -12.61
CA PRO A 523 -4.05 56.27 -12.25
C PRO A 523 -4.26 55.62 -10.88
N ILE A 524 -3.94 54.33 -10.80
CA ILE A 524 -4.03 53.56 -9.56
C ILE A 524 -2.64 53.37 -8.99
N GLN A 525 -2.46 53.75 -7.75
CA GLN A 525 -1.24 53.50 -7.00
C GLN A 525 -1.44 52.29 -6.07
N ILE A 526 -0.53 51.33 -6.17
CA ILE A 526 -0.43 50.19 -5.26
C ILE A 526 0.75 50.44 -4.33
N ARG A 527 0.49 50.32 -3.02
CA ARG A 527 1.49 50.44 -1.95
C ARG A 527 1.37 49.29 -0.97
N PHE A 528 2.51 48.85 -0.48
CA PHE A 528 2.60 47.88 0.60
C PHE A 528 3.16 48.57 1.85
N GLY A 529 2.72 48.13 3.02
CA GLY A 529 3.20 48.60 4.31
C GLY A 529 3.14 47.47 5.35
N GLY A 530 3.65 47.73 6.55
CA GLY A 530 3.84 46.68 7.56
C GLY A 530 5.24 46.07 7.47
N ASP A 531 5.37 44.79 7.80
CA ASP A 531 6.63 44.04 7.68
C ASP A 531 6.85 43.62 6.21
N THR A 532 7.53 44.45 5.44
CA THR A 532 7.81 44.22 4.00
C THR A 532 9.16 43.55 3.76
N GLU A 533 10.00 43.38 4.78
CA GLU A 533 11.36 42.84 4.63
C GLU A 533 11.34 41.33 4.35
N ASN A 534 10.32 40.62 4.84
CA ASN A 534 10.22 39.16 4.77
C ASN A 534 9.18 38.66 3.74
N TRP A 535 8.82 39.51 2.79
CA TRP A 535 7.81 39.22 1.79
C TRP A 535 8.33 39.55 0.39
N THR A 536 7.83 38.81 -0.60
CA THR A 536 8.06 39.06 -2.03
C THR A 536 6.72 39.26 -2.73
N ALA A 537 6.64 40.18 -3.69
CA ALA A 537 5.46 40.34 -4.53
C ALA A 537 5.78 40.08 -6.00
N VAL A 538 4.98 39.20 -6.61
CA VAL A 538 4.92 39.02 -8.06
C VAL A 538 3.64 39.67 -8.56
N ILE A 539 3.77 40.56 -9.55
CA ILE A 539 2.66 41.37 -10.04
C ILE A 539 2.46 41.08 -11.51
N ILE A 540 1.24 40.66 -11.84
CA ILE A 540 0.84 40.25 -13.17
C ILE A 540 -0.16 41.27 -13.67
N LEU A 541 0.20 41.95 -14.75
CA LEU A 541 -0.60 42.99 -15.39
C LEU A 541 -1.30 42.39 -16.59
N LYS A 542 -2.63 42.47 -16.58
CA LYS A 542 -3.46 42.18 -17.75
C LYS A 542 -3.74 43.50 -18.47
N LEU A 543 -3.22 43.61 -19.68
CA LEU A 543 -3.31 44.82 -20.49
C LEU A 543 -4.65 44.90 -21.22
N VAL A 544 -5.10 46.13 -21.48
CA VAL A 544 -6.27 46.40 -22.31
C VAL A 544 -6.03 45.83 -23.70
N GLY A 545 -6.75 44.77 -24.06
CA GLY A 545 -6.54 43.99 -25.28
C GLY A 545 -6.19 42.51 -25.06
N GLY A 546 -5.95 42.10 -23.81
CA GLY A 546 -5.82 40.71 -23.39
C GLY A 546 -4.38 40.17 -23.30
N GLU A 547 -3.36 40.98 -23.64
CA GLU A 547 -1.96 40.62 -23.41
C GLU A 547 -1.65 40.64 -21.90
N THR A 548 -0.80 39.71 -21.45
CA THR A 548 -0.38 39.62 -20.04
C THR A 548 1.12 39.81 -19.94
N THR A 549 1.58 40.60 -18.96
CA THR A 549 2.99 40.77 -18.62
C THR A 549 3.17 40.66 -17.11
N ASN A 550 4.35 40.25 -16.64
CA ASN A 550 4.65 40.13 -15.22
C ASN A 550 5.87 40.98 -14.84
N VAL A 551 5.86 41.46 -13.60
CA VAL A 551 6.96 42.21 -12.98
C VAL A 551 7.09 41.72 -11.53
N THR A 552 8.28 41.24 -11.16
CA THR A 552 8.62 40.90 -9.78
C THR A 552 9.24 42.12 -9.11
N LEU A 553 8.71 42.55 -7.97
CA LEU A 553 9.18 43.73 -7.25
C LEU A 553 9.44 43.42 -5.78
N GLY A 554 10.40 44.14 -5.20
CA GLY A 554 10.49 44.26 -3.75
C GLY A 554 9.33 45.09 -3.21
N LEU A 555 8.72 44.68 -2.10
CA LEU A 555 7.51 45.32 -1.54
C LEU A 555 7.72 46.75 -1.01
N ASN A 556 8.95 47.24 -0.99
CA ASN A 556 9.28 48.62 -0.63
C ASN A 556 9.00 49.61 -1.79
N GLU A 557 8.61 49.12 -2.95
CA GLU A 557 8.33 49.90 -4.14
C GLU A 557 6.82 50.14 -4.32
N SER A 558 6.46 51.32 -4.85
CA SER A 558 5.08 51.60 -5.25
C SER A 558 4.95 51.51 -6.75
N ILE A 559 3.85 50.91 -7.23
CA ILE A 559 3.53 50.91 -8.65
C ILE A 559 2.44 51.92 -8.92
N VAL A 560 2.59 52.64 -10.03
CA VAL A 560 1.53 53.47 -10.59
C VAL A 560 1.09 52.82 -11.90
N LEU A 561 -0.19 52.52 -12.00
CA LEU A 561 -0.81 51.85 -13.14
C LEU A 561 -1.71 52.82 -13.89
N SER A 562 -1.54 52.86 -15.21
CA SER A 562 -2.41 53.64 -16.08
C SER A 562 -3.71 52.87 -16.38
N PRO A 563 -4.89 53.43 -16.09
CA PRO A 563 -6.18 52.77 -16.33
C PRO A 563 -6.51 52.63 -17.83
N THR A 564 -5.76 53.29 -18.71
CA THR A 564 -5.91 53.13 -20.16
C THR A 564 -5.11 51.96 -20.72
N GLU A 565 -4.20 51.39 -19.92
CA GLU A 565 -3.26 50.35 -20.35
C GLU A 565 -3.47 49.03 -19.62
N VAL A 566 -3.99 49.06 -18.38
CA VAL A 566 -4.20 47.88 -17.52
C VAL A 566 -5.69 47.75 -17.19
N GLU A 567 -6.26 46.56 -17.38
CA GLU A 567 -7.64 46.25 -17.01
C GLU A 567 -7.75 45.51 -15.67
N GLU A 568 -6.75 44.70 -15.36
CA GLU A 568 -6.71 43.83 -14.18
C GLU A 568 -5.27 43.63 -13.73
N VAL A 569 -5.08 43.53 -12.43
CA VAL A 569 -3.80 43.24 -11.79
C VAL A 569 -4.00 42.05 -10.89
N MET A 570 -3.20 41.00 -11.07
CA MET A 570 -3.03 39.97 -10.06
C MET A 570 -1.76 40.22 -9.26
N ILE A 571 -1.85 40.09 -7.96
CA ILE A 571 -0.75 40.29 -7.03
C ILE A 571 -0.60 39.03 -6.20
N ILE A 572 0.57 38.42 -6.27
CA ILE A 572 0.95 37.23 -5.52
C ILE A 572 1.93 37.69 -4.45
N LYS A 573 1.51 37.70 -3.18
CA LYS A 573 2.38 38.05 -2.06
C LYS A 573 2.79 36.81 -1.34
N ILE A 574 4.09 36.59 -1.29
CA ILE A 574 4.71 35.37 -0.81
C ILE A 574 5.46 35.71 0.46
N ARG A 575 5.19 34.95 1.51
CA ARG A 575 5.86 35.11 2.79
C ARG A 575 7.07 34.18 2.85
N GLY A 576 8.23 34.68 3.25
CA GLY A 576 9.44 33.88 3.40
C GLY A 576 9.27 32.70 4.37
N VAL A 577 10.05 31.64 4.18
CA VAL A 577 9.92 30.39 4.94
C VAL A 577 10.46 30.52 6.38
N ASP A 578 11.48 31.33 6.58
CA ASP A 578 12.16 31.52 7.88
C ASP A 578 11.60 32.68 8.71
N ASP A 579 10.51 33.30 8.25
CA ASP A 579 9.94 34.49 8.87
C ASP A 579 9.09 34.18 10.11
N THR A 580 9.20 35.02 11.14
CA THR A 580 8.36 34.98 12.35
C THR A 580 7.52 36.26 12.54
N GLY A 581 7.60 37.20 11.58
CA GLY A 581 7.04 38.54 11.60
C GLY A 581 5.51 38.62 11.62
N GLU A 582 5.01 39.85 11.69
CA GLU A 582 3.59 40.17 11.67
C GLU A 582 3.05 40.25 10.23
N GLY A 583 1.74 40.47 10.07
CA GLY A 583 1.09 40.55 8.75
C GLY A 583 1.54 41.74 7.90
N ILE A 584 1.25 41.67 6.60
CA ILE A 584 1.47 42.76 5.64
C ILE A 584 0.17 43.56 5.43
N THR A 585 0.29 44.87 5.23
CA THR A 585 -0.83 45.73 4.84
C THR A 585 -0.73 46.07 3.36
N PHE A 586 -1.75 45.68 2.60
CA PHE A 586 -1.95 46.10 1.22
C PHE A 586 -2.80 47.37 1.15
N ARG A 587 -2.43 48.33 0.28
CA ARG A 587 -3.25 49.50 -0.07
C ARG A 587 -3.25 49.72 -1.57
N ALA A 588 -4.44 49.87 -2.15
CA ALA A 588 -4.62 50.35 -3.52
C ALA A 588 -5.53 51.58 -3.51
N TYR A 589 -5.17 52.62 -4.26
CA TYR A 589 -6.01 53.80 -4.37
C TYR A 589 -5.77 54.57 -5.68
N GLN A 590 -6.76 55.32 -6.13
CA GLN A 590 -6.64 56.29 -7.21
C GLN A 590 -5.98 57.55 -6.70
N ASP A 591 -5.01 58.06 -7.46
CA ASP A 591 -4.44 59.38 -7.23
C ASP A 591 -5.44 60.43 -7.75
N ILE A 592 -6.49 60.67 -6.97
CA ILE A 592 -7.41 61.77 -7.22
C ILE A 592 -6.69 63.02 -6.70
N GLU A 593 -6.14 63.83 -7.61
CA GLU A 593 -5.72 65.18 -7.23
C GLU A 593 -6.90 65.86 -6.53
N GLU A 594 -6.77 66.08 -5.21
CA GLU A 594 -7.72 66.91 -4.46
C GLU A 594 -7.68 68.31 -5.09
N GLY A 595 -8.67 68.59 -5.94
CA GLY A 595 -8.91 69.91 -6.51
C GLY A 595 -9.44 70.92 -5.50
#